data_AF-A0A1V6MWD8-F1
#
_entry.id   AF-A0A1V6MWD8-F1
#
_cell.length_a   1.000
_cell.length_b   1.000
_cell.length_c   1.000
_cell.angle_alpha   90.00
_cell.angle_beta   90.00
_cell.angle_gamma   90.00
#
_symmetry.space_group_name_H-M   'P 1'
#
loop_
_entity.id
_entity.type
_entity.pdbx_description
1 polymer ?
#
loop_
_entity_poly.entity_id
_entity_poly.type
_entity_poly.pdbx_seq_one_letter_code
_entity_poly.pdbx_strand_id
1 'polypeptide(L)'
;MPHIDPTRMVELALGHDASHSDVSAWQHIGVCERCEEELRLTTWVITAARSVQEPDLLACPPERVWQHIAQELAEPCEATPPPPAASLCGPPAVSADARRRRSPGTGSRRTPLACGLLAGLLIVWWRRRKRSFRPSESASDHPPV
;
A
#
# COMPACT_ATOMS: atom_id res chain seq x y z
N MET A 1 19.48 9.88 13.51
CA MET A 1 18.44 10.92 13.48
C MET A 1 17.08 10.24 13.52
N PRO A 2 16.07 10.82 14.19
CA PRO A 2 14.71 10.27 14.15
C PRO A 2 14.18 10.27 12.71
N HIS A 3 13.36 9.27 12.39
CA HIS A 3 12.62 9.22 11.12
C HIS A 3 11.53 10.31 11.09
N ILE A 4 11.04 10.61 9.90
CA ILE A 4 9.90 11.52 9.71
C ILE A 4 8.66 10.95 10.39
N ASP A 5 7.89 11.81 11.06
CA ASP A 5 6.62 11.45 11.68
C ASP A 5 5.64 10.87 10.64
N PRO A 6 4.89 9.79 10.93
CA PRO A 6 3.96 9.19 9.97
C PRO A 6 2.88 10.14 9.45
N THR A 7 2.38 11.05 10.28
CA THR A 7 1.39 12.06 9.85
C THR A 7 2.00 13.00 8.82
N ARG A 8 3.22 13.46 9.11
CA ARG A 8 4.01 14.28 8.20
C ARG A 8 4.33 13.56 6.88
N MET A 9 4.58 12.25 6.91
CA MET A 9 4.79 11.43 5.71
C MET A 9 3.56 11.43 4.79
N VAL A 10 2.36 11.33 5.37
CA VAL A 10 1.09 11.37 4.62
C VAL A 10 0.85 12.75 4.00
N GLU A 11 1.13 13.83 4.74
CA GLU A 11 1.03 15.20 4.21
C GLU A 11 1.89 15.41 2.96
N LEU A 12 3.16 14.96 3.01
CA LEU A 12 4.08 14.98 1.89
C LEU A 12 3.57 14.14 0.71
N ALA A 13 3.07 12.94 0.98
CA ALA A 13 2.55 12.05 -0.07
C ALA A 13 1.26 12.59 -0.73
N LEU A 14 0.48 13.38 -0.01
CA LEU A 14 -0.74 14.01 -0.52
C LEU A 14 -0.48 15.25 -1.38
N GLY A 15 0.71 15.85 -1.30
CA GLY A 15 1.08 17.07 -2.01
C GLY A 15 0.76 18.37 -1.24
N HIS A 16 0.73 18.34 0.10
CA HIS A 16 0.44 19.54 0.94
C HIS A 16 1.69 20.40 1.25
N ASP A 17 2.70 20.31 0.41
CA ASP A 17 4.01 20.94 0.51
C ASP A 17 3.97 22.43 0.15
N ALA A 18 3.77 23.28 1.15
CA ALA A 18 3.86 24.73 1.00
C ALA A 18 4.66 25.42 2.13
N SER A 19 5.44 24.68 2.92
CA SER A 19 6.16 25.25 4.07
C SER A 19 7.68 25.05 3.97
N HIS A 20 8.46 26.00 4.50
CA HIS A 20 9.92 25.85 4.64
C HIS A 20 10.34 24.60 5.44
N SER A 21 9.44 24.04 6.26
CA SER A 21 9.65 22.77 6.98
C SER A 21 9.65 21.52 6.09
N ASP A 22 9.26 21.61 4.81
CA ASP A 22 9.28 20.48 3.89
C ASP A 22 10.69 20.23 3.32
N VAL A 23 11.53 21.26 3.20
CA VAL A 23 12.88 21.15 2.62
C VAL A 23 13.77 20.18 3.42
N SER A 24 13.73 20.25 4.76
CA SER A 24 14.50 19.36 5.63
C SER A 24 14.00 17.91 5.58
N ALA A 25 12.69 17.71 5.42
CA ALA A 25 12.09 16.40 5.25
C ALA A 25 12.52 15.76 3.91
N TRP A 26 12.46 16.51 2.82
CA TRP A 26 12.94 16.05 1.51
C TRP A 26 14.44 15.73 1.51
N GLN A 27 15.25 16.54 2.19
CA GLN A 27 16.67 16.26 2.37
C GLN A 27 16.90 14.96 3.15
N HIS A 28 16.11 14.71 4.21
CA HIS A 28 16.17 13.46 4.96
C HIS A 28 15.75 12.25 4.12
N ILE A 29 14.66 12.35 3.35
CA ILE A 29 14.20 11.30 2.44
C ILE A 29 15.28 10.95 1.43
N GLY A 30 16.02 11.94 0.91
CA GLY A 30 17.12 11.71 -0.01
C GLY A 30 18.32 10.93 0.55
N VAL A 31 18.41 10.76 1.88
CA VAL A 31 19.51 10.03 2.54
C VAL A 31 19.05 8.82 3.36
N CYS A 32 17.75 8.68 3.62
CA CYS A 32 17.20 7.61 4.45
C CYS A 32 16.34 6.65 3.62
N GLU A 33 16.89 5.49 3.28
CA GLU A 33 16.21 4.46 2.46
C GLU A 33 14.86 4.03 3.05
N ARG A 34 14.74 3.97 4.39
CA ARG A 34 13.48 3.64 5.05
C ARG A 34 12.42 4.71 4.78
N CYS A 35 12.74 5.99 4.94
CA CYS A 35 11.79 7.06 4.71
C CYS A 35 11.44 7.22 3.22
N GLU A 36 12.37 6.92 2.32
CA GLU A 36 12.10 6.82 0.88
C GLU A 36 11.07 5.73 0.57
N GLU A 37 11.26 4.53 1.13
CA GLU A 37 10.36 3.41 0.90
C GLU A 37 8.97 3.66 1.50
N GLU A 38 8.89 4.20 2.72
CA GLU A 38 7.63 4.58 3.35
C GLU A 38 6.87 5.64 2.53
N LEU A 39 7.58 6.66 2.02
CA LEU A 39 6.97 7.65 1.14
C LEU A 39 6.45 7.02 -0.15
N ARG A 40 7.22 6.10 -0.75
CA ARG A 40 6.84 5.38 -1.97
C ARG A 40 5.57 4.56 -1.77
N LEU A 41 5.49 3.80 -0.67
CA LEU A 41 4.32 2.98 -0.34
C LEU A 41 3.10 3.86 -0.04
N THR A 42 3.29 4.93 0.73
CA THR A 42 2.21 5.87 1.06
C THR A 42 1.65 6.54 -0.20
N THR A 43 2.54 7.01 -1.09
CA THR A 43 2.16 7.58 -2.39
C THR A 43 1.42 6.58 -3.26
N TRP A 44 1.85 5.31 -3.25
CA TRP A 44 1.19 4.25 -4.00
C TRP A 44 -0.24 4.01 -3.52
N VAL A 45 -0.47 3.91 -2.20
CA VAL A 45 -1.83 3.76 -1.62
C VAL A 45 -2.71 4.94 -1.96
N ILE A 46 -2.20 6.17 -1.82
CA ILE A 46 -2.95 7.39 -2.17
C ILE A 46 -3.31 7.40 -3.66
N THR A 47 -2.38 7.00 -4.52
CA THR A 47 -2.62 6.91 -5.97
C THR A 47 -3.70 5.87 -6.28
N ALA A 48 -3.64 4.69 -5.64
CA ALA A 48 -4.65 3.65 -5.79
C ALA A 48 -6.03 4.15 -5.33
N ALA A 49 -6.10 4.81 -4.16
CA ALA A 49 -7.33 5.37 -3.63
C ALA A 49 -7.93 6.45 -4.56
N ARG A 50 -7.10 7.31 -5.15
CA ARG A 50 -7.53 8.33 -6.12
C ARG A 50 -7.94 7.74 -7.48
N SER A 51 -7.55 6.51 -7.78
CA SER A 51 -7.88 5.84 -9.05
C SER A 51 -9.21 5.09 -9.05
N VAL A 52 -9.88 5.03 -7.90
CA VAL A 52 -11.20 4.40 -7.73
C VAL A 52 -12.22 5.06 -8.65
N GLN A 53 -12.90 4.27 -9.46
CA GLN A 53 -13.97 4.70 -10.36
C GLN A 53 -15.35 4.26 -9.85
N GLU A 54 -16.42 4.76 -10.47
CA GLU A 54 -17.80 4.38 -10.12
C GLU A 54 -18.03 2.86 -10.01
N PRO A 55 -17.50 2.01 -10.91
CA PRO A 55 -17.67 0.55 -10.80
C PRO A 55 -16.97 -0.08 -9.58
N ASP A 56 -15.95 0.59 -9.03
CA ASP A 56 -15.23 0.15 -7.83
C ASP A 56 -15.96 0.55 -6.55
N LEU A 57 -16.96 1.45 -6.65
CA LEU A 57 -17.74 1.88 -5.51
C LEU A 57 -18.71 0.78 -5.08
N LEU A 58 -18.88 0.66 -3.77
CA LEU A 58 -19.92 -0.20 -3.22
C LEU A 58 -21.30 0.31 -3.63
N ALA A 59 -22.20 -0.60 -3.98
CA ALA A 59 -23.60 -0.25 -4.23
C ALA A 59 -24.20 0.44 -3.01
N CYS A 60 -25.00 1.47 -3.24
CA CYS A 60 -25.70 2.17 -2.17
C CYS A 60 -26.57 1.15 -1.39
N PRO A 61 -26.41 1.05 -0.06
CA PRO A 61 -27.20 0.11 0.72
C PRO A 61 -28.70 0.49 0.63
N PRO A 62 -29.62 -0.49 0.63
CA PRO A 62 -31.05 -0.23 0.59
C PRO A 62 -31.53 0.59 1.79
N GLU A 63 -32.53 1.46 1.58
CA GLU A 63 -33.07 2.38 2.60
C GLU A 63 -33.43 1.70 3.93
N ARG A 64 -33.97 0.47 3.87
CA ARG A 64 -34.31 -0.32 5.07
C ARG A 64 -33.13 -0.53 6.02
N VAL A 65 -31.89 -0.58 5.52
CA VAL A 65 -30.68 -0.73 6.34
C VAL A 65 -30.46 0.53 7.17
N TRP A 66 -30.61 1.71 6.58
CA TRP A 66 -30.49 2.97 7.28
C TRP A 66 -31.62 3.18 8.29
N GLN A 67 -32.85 2.82 7.93
CA GLN A 67 -33.99 2.87 8.84
C GLN A 67 -33.77 1.98 10.06
N HIS A 68 -33.22 0.78 9.88
CA HIS A 68 -32.92 -0.13 10.98
C HIS A 68 -31.81 0.42 11.89
N ILE A 69 -30.70 0.92 11.32
CA ILE A 69 -29.62 1.54 12.11
C ILE A 69 -30.15 2.75 12.89
N ALA A 70 -30.99 3.58 12.28
CA ALA A 70 -31.58 4.73 12.96
C ALA A 70 -32.50 4.31 14.12
N GLN A 71 -33.26 3.23 13.98
CA GLN A 71 -34.07 2.66 15.06
C GLN A 71 -33.19 2.12 16.19
N GLU A 72 -32.16 1.32 15.90
CA GLU A 72 -31.24 0.79 16.91
C GLU A 72 -30.52 1.88 17.71
N LEU A 73 -30.14 2.98 17.05
CA LEU A 73 -29.49 4.11 17.73
C LEU A 73 -30.47 4.98 18.55
N ALA A 74 -31.77 4.94 18.22
CA ALA A 74 -32.81 5.68 18.94
C ALA A 74 -33.34 4.93 20.17
N GLU A 75 -33.27 3.59 20.15
CA GLU A 75 -33.61 2.79 21.32
C GLU A 75 -32.60 3.07 22.45
N PRO A 76 -33.08 3.41 23.67
CA PRO A 76 -32.23 3.48 24.83
C PRO A 76 -31.53 2.13 25.00
N CYS A 77 -30.20 2.14 24.99
CA CYS A 77 -29.42 0.94 25.30
C CYS A 77 -29.67 0.59 26.78
N GLU A 78 -30.69 -0.21 27.05
CA GLU A 78 -30.72 -1.02 28.26
C GLU A 78 -29.51 -1.92 28.17
N ALA A 79 -28.49 -1.57 28.95
CA ALA A 79 -27.26 -2.34 29.07
C ALA A 79 -27.64 -3.76 29.49
N THR A 80 -27.84 -4.62 28.49
CA THR A 80 -28.04 -6.04 28.72
C THR A 80 -26.74 -6.53 29.33
N PRO A 81 -26.76 -7.09 30.55
CA PRO A 81 -25.55 -7.60 31.16
C PRO A 81 -24.89 -8.60 30.20
N PRO A 82 -23.55 -8.55 30.04
CA PRO A 82 -22.88 -9.43 29.11
C PRO A 82 -23.28 -10.87 29.42
N PRO A 83 -23.61 -11.69 28.41
CA PRO A 83 -23.94 -13.08 28.65
C PRO A 83 -22.79 -13.73 29.42
N PRO A 84 -23.08 -14.59 30.42
CA PRO A 84 -22.01 -15.29 31.13
C PRO A 84 -21.16 -15.98 30.06
N ALA A 85 -19.85 -15.75 30.13
CA ALA A 85 -18.90 -16.33 29.18
C ALA A 85 -19.12 -17.84 29.13
N ALA A 86 -19.84 -18.30 28.10
CA ALA A 86 -19.86 -19.70 27.76
C ALA A 86 -18.43 -20.00 27.39
N SER A 87 -17.72 -20.68 28.29
CA SER A 87 -16.43 -21.28 28.02
C SER A 87 -16.52 -21.88 26.62
N LEU A 88 -15.69 -21.36 25.71
CA LEU A 88 -15.47 -21.95 24.41
C LEU A 88 -14.91 -23.35 24.67
N CYS A 89 -15.80 -24.31 24.91
CA CYS A 89 -15.50 -25.71 24.67
C CYS A 89 -15.14 -25.75 23.19
N GLY A 90 -13.83 -25.85 22.95
CA GLY A 90 -13.29 -25.99 21.61
C GLY A 90 -14.03 -27.11 20.87
N PRO A 91 -14.08 -27.05 19.54
CA PRO A 91 -14.68 -28.12 18.76
C PRO A 91 -14.03 -29.45 19.17
N PRO A 92 -14.81 -30.52 19.38
CA PRO A 92 -14.22 -31.82 19.65
C PRO A 92 -13.29 -32.17 18.50
N ALA A 93 -12.05 -32.50 18.84
CA ALA A 93 -11.05 -32.96 17.88
C ALA A 93 -11.60 -34.18 17.16
N VAL A 94 -12.02 -34.00 15.90
CA VAL A 94 -12.32 -35.12 15.01
C VAL A 94 -10.98 -35.75 14.64
N SER A 95 -10.62 -36.81 15.34
CA SER A 95 -9.60 -37.76 14.89
C SER A 95 -10.07 -38.41 13.59
N ALA A 96 -9.68 -37.82 12.46
CA ALA A 96 -9.77 -38.45 11.15
C ALA A 96 -8.41 -39.07 10.82
N ASP A 97 -8.17 -40.23 11.42
CA ASP A 97 -7.04 -41.09 11.07
C ASP A 97 -7.27 -41.72 9.69
N ALA A 98 -6.24 -41.58 8.87
CA ALA A 98 -5.88 -42.31 7.65
C ALA A 98 -6.97 -43.03 6.81
N ARG A 99 -7.20 -42.51 5.59
CA ARG A 99 -7.24 -43.40 4.41
C ARG A 99 -6.69 -42.74 3.14
N ARG A 100 -5.39 -43.01 2.91
CA ARG A 100 -4.73 -43.26 1.62
C ARG A 100 -5.59 -43.06 0.36
N ARG A 101 -5.16 -42.14 -0.50
CA ARG A 101 -4.96 -42.46 -1.93
C ARG A 101 -3.72 -41.76 -2.48
N ARG A 102 -2.65 -42.56 -2.55
CA ARG A 102 -1.47 -42.33 -3.39
C ARG A 102 -1.91 -42.46 -4.85
N SER A 103 -1.51 -41.52 -5.70
CA SER A 103 -0.88 -41.87 -6.99
C SER A 103 0.03 -40.75 -7.48
N PRO A 104 1.14 -41.11 -8.17
CA PRO A 104 2.24 -40.22 -8.50
C PRO A 104 2.15 -39.72 -9.95
N GLY A 105 2.45 -38.44 -10.17
CA GLY A 105 2.66 -37.86 -11.50
C GLY A 105 4.09 -37.39 -11.62
N THR A 106 4.97 -38.26 -12.11
CA THR A 106 6.35 -37.95 -12.48
C THR A 106 6.40 -37.02 -13.68
N GLY A 107 7.05 -35.87 -13.51
CA GLY A 107 7.34 -34.91 -14.58
C GLY A 107 8.69 -34.23 -14.34
N SER A 108 9.76 -34.97 -14.60
CA SER A 108 11.15 -34.52 -14.57
C SER A 108 11.43 -33.49 -15.69
N ARG A 109 12.11 -32.38 -15.39
CA ARG A 109 13.47 -32.04 -15.90
C ARG A 109 13.78 -30.54 -15.79
N ARG A 110 14.74 -30.26 -14.90
CA ARG A 110 15.96 -29.45 -15.08
C ARG A 110 15.84 -28.06 -15.72
N THR A 111 16.15 -27.06 -14.89
CA THR A 111 16.69 -25.74 -15.24
C THR A 111 17.96 -25.85 -16.10
N PRO A 112 18.28 -24.80 -16.86
CA PRO A 112 19.50 -24.08 -16.50
C PRO A 112 19.38 -22.55 -16.52
N LEU A 113 20.23 -21.95 -15.70
CA LEU A 113 20.56 -20.52 -15.62
C LEU A 113 20.75 -19.90 -17.01
N ALA A 114 19.92 -18.92 -17.40
CA ALA A 114 20.27 -17.92 -18.44
C ALA A 114 19.26 -16.75 -18.54
N CYS A 115 18.72 -16.20 -17.45
CA CYS A 115 17.86 -14.99 -17.52
C CYS A 115 18.31 -13.82 -16.64
N GLY A 116 19.40 -13.96 -15.85
CA GLY A 116 19.83 -12.92 -14.91
C GLY A 116 20.51 -11.70 -15.56
N LEU A 117 21.19 -11.90 -16.69
CA LEU A 117 21.99 -10.82 -17.30
C LEU A 117 21.15 -9.79 -18.08
N LEU A 118 20.04 -10.21 -18.70
CA LEU A 118 19.15 -9.30 -19.42
C LEU A 118 18.35 -8.40 -18.46
N ALA A 119 17.90 -8.94 -17.31
CA ALA A 119 17.23 -8.15 -16.28
C ALA A 119 18.20 -7.14 -15.62
N GLY A 120 19.44 -7.56 -15.32
CA GLY A 120 20.46 -6.68 -14.75
C GLY A 120 20.84 -5.52 -15.70
N LEU A 121 21.00 -5.80 -17.00
CA LEU A 121 21.29 -4.77 -18.00
C LEU A 121 20.12 -3.80 -18.21
N LEU A 122 18.87 -4.27 -18.16
CA LEU A 122 17.69 -3.40 -18.21
C LEU A 122 17.59 -2.47 -17.00
N ILE A 123 17.90 -2.94 -15.79
CA ILE A 123 17.86 -2.12 -14.57
C ILE A 123 18.96 -1.03 -14.59
N VAL A 124 20.18 -1.38 -15.00
CA VAL A 124 21.29 -0.42 -15.11
C VAL A 124 21.05 0.60 -16.24
N TRP A 125 20.52 0.14 -17.38
CA TRP A 125 20.18 1.01 -18.51
C TRP A 125 19.04 1.98 -18.17
N TRP A 126 18.01 1.51 -17.45
CA TRP A 126 16.90 2.36 -17.00
C TRP A 126 17.37 3.41 -15.98
N ARG A 127 18.31 3.06 -15.07
CA ARG A 127 18.92 4.02 -14.14
C ARG A 127 19.80 5.06 -14.83
N ARG A 128 20.51 4.71 -15.93
CA ARG A 128 21.31 5.69 -16.71
C ARG A 128 20.43 6.64 -17.52
N ARG A 129 19.36 6.14 -18.15
CA ARG A 129 18.48 6.94 -19.01
C ARG A 129 17.75 8.06 -18.26
N LYS A 130 17.38 7.85 -16.99
CA LYS A 130 16.77 8.90 -16.13
C LYS A 130 17.73 10.05 -15.78
N ARG A 131 19.05 9.84 -15.84
CA ARG A 131 20.03 10.92 -15.61
C ARG A 131 20.30 11.77 -16.86
N SER A 132 19.90 11.29 -18.04
CA SER A 132 20.08 11.99 -19.31
C SER A 132 18.95 12.97 -19.62
N PHE A 133 17.85 12.96 -18.86
CA PHE A 133 16.80 13.96 -18.96
C PHE A 133 17.18 15.21 -18.14
N ARG A 134 18.37 15.77 -18.45
CA ARG A 134 18.62 17.19 -18.24
C ARG A 134 18.16 17.85 -19.54
N PRO A 135 17.01 18.52 -19.59
CA PRO A 135 16.72 19.36 -20.75
C PRO A 135 17.90 20.33 -20.89
N SER A 136 18.54 20.31 -22.06
CA SER A 136 19.47 21.35 -22.42
C SER A 136 18.65 22.63 -22.56
N GLU A 137 18.65 23.44 -21.52
CA GLU A 137 18.17 24.81 -21.65
C GLU A 137 19.28 25.60 -22.36
N SER A 138 19.23 25.49 -23.69
CA SER A 138 19.90 26.36 -24.63
C SER A 138 19.23 27.74 -24.59
N ALA A 139 20.04 28.74 -24.30
CA ALA A 139 20.01 30.10 -24.85
C ALA A 139 18.74 30.96 -24.69
N SER A 140 18.89 32.06 -23.94
CA SER A 140 18.37 33.41 -24.22
C SER A 140 19.19 34.36 -23.32
N ASP A 141 20.26 35.02 -23.76
CA ASP A 141 20.30 36.15 -24.70
C ASP A 141 19.53 37.37 -24.17
N HIS A 142 20.22 38.36 -23.59
CA HIS A 142 20.02 39.82 -23.73
C HIS A 142 20.88 40.70 -22.75
N PRO A 143 21.06 42.03 -23.00
CA PRO A 143 22.37 42.67 -23.22
C PRO A 143 22.75 43.70 -22.11
N PRO A 144 23.89 44.43 -22.20
CA PRO A 144 24.28 45.38 -21.16
C PRO A 144 23.59 46.74 -21.30
N VAL A 145 23.33 47.37 -20.14
CA VAL A 145 23.14 48.82 -19.98
C VAL A 145 24.10 49.29 -18.89
#